data_AF-A0A3D4BPP4-F1
#
_entry.id   AF-A0A3D4BPP4-F1
#
_cell.length_a   1.000
_cell.length_b   1.000
_cell.length_c   1.000
_cell.angle_alpha   90.00
_cell.angle_beta   90.00
_cell.angle_gamma   90.00
#
_symmetry.space_group_name_H-M   'P 1'
#
loop_
_entity.id
_entity.type
_entity.pdbx_description
1 polymer ?
#
loop_
_entity_poly.entity_id
_entity_poly.type
_entity_poly.pdbx_seq_one_letter_code
_entity_poly.pdbx_strand_id
1 'polypeptide(L)'
;MFFGSEFLDIVIGLIMVYLLLSLLVSSLNELIMSVFTSKRGEVLYTAIRTMLSDDFNPKQSKKKQDKQDKSAKTVDPDKADLGVQFYQHPLIVKFARNKQNSSEDEKHNRPSYLNKANFSKILIDILDDPEAINRDFTQLAERIKAQVPEGPTRTSLLTFVREAQGDVDKLDKLLQQWYDDMMERASGWYKRHVQKVLLILGFVTSVAIDADTFSIADKLANDPEAREKIVQLANTYISSQTKKDTVVQGIPAAGTT
;
A
#
# COMPACT_ATOMS: atom_id res chain seq x y z
N MET A 1 -53.50 -9.66 22.43
CA MET A 1 -52.84 -9.92 21.13
C MET A 1 -51.86 -8.77 20.90
N PHE A 2 -50.70 -8.80 21.58
CA PHE A 2 -49.68 -7.73 21.61
C PHE A 2 -48.35 -8.14 20.94
N PHE A 3 -48.28 -9.37 20.40
CA PHE A 3 -47.04 -9.99 19.93
C PHE A 3 -46.46 -9.38 18.64
N GLY A 4 -47.24 -8.60 17.87
CA GLY A 4 -46.79 -8.07 16.58
C GLY A 4 -45.80 -6.91 16.68
N SER A 5 -46.05 -5.94 17.56
CA SER A 5 -45.18 -4.76 17.71
C SER A 5 -43.91 -5.08 18.51
N GLU A 6 -44.04 -5.88 19.58
CA GLU A 6 -42.90 -6.20 20.44
C GLU A 6 -41.85 -7.07 19.74
N PHE A 7 -42.29 -8.07 18.98
CA PHE A 7 -41.38 -8.86 18.14
C PHE A 7 -40.69 -7.99 17.09
N LEU A 8 -41.42 -7.09 16.44
CA LEU A 8 -40.87 -6.18 15.45
C LEU A 8 -39.83 -5.23 16.06
N ASP A 9 -40.10 -4.68 17.25
CA ASP A 9 -39.18 -3.81 17.98
C ASP A 9 -37.89 -4.54 18.38
N ILE A 10 -37.98 -5.81 18.79
CA ILE A 10 -36.81 -6.65 19.07
C ILE A 10 -35.99 -6.87 17.79
N VAL A 11 -36.65 -7.17 16.66
CA VAL A 11 -35.96 -7.36 15.37
C VAL A 11 -35.29 -6.07 14.91
N ILE A 12 -35.97 -4.93 14.98
CA ILE A 12 -35.40 -3.61 14.67
C ILE A 12 -34.22 -3.31 15.59
N GLY A 13 -34.36 -3.58 16.89
CA GLY A 13 -33.31 -3.41 17.88
C GLY A 13 -32.07 -4.23 17.56
N LEU A 14 -32.25 -5.51 17.22
CA LEU A 14 -31.15 -6.39 16.80
C LEU A 14 -30.44 -5.86 15.56
N ILE A 15 -31.19 -5.46 14.53
CA ILE A 15 -30.61 -4.88 13.31
C ILE A 15 -29.78 -3.64 13.65
N MET A 16 -30.32 -2.74 14.48
CA MET A 16 -29.63 -1.51 14.87
C MET A 16 -28.36 -1.80 15.66
N VAL A 17 -28.38 -2.75 16.59
CA VAL A 17 -27.19 -3.17 17.35
C VAL A 17 -26.11 -3.70 16.41
N TYR A 18 -26.46 -4.56 15.44
CA TYR A 18 -25.48 -5.08 14.48
C TYR A 18 -24.96 -4.01 13.50
N LEU A 19 -25.77 -3.01 13.14
CA LEU A 19 -25.30 -1.86 12.36
C LEU A 19 -24.26 -1.05 13.14
N LEU A 20 -24.52 -0.75 14.42
CA LEU A 20 -23.55 -0.07 15.28
C LEU A 20 -22.28 -0.89 15.47
N LEU A 21 -22.43 -2.22 15.63
CA LEU A 21 -21.31 -3.13 15.74
C LEU A 21 -20.45 -3.14 14.48
N SER A 22 -21.08 -3.21 13.30
CA SER A 22 -20.40 -3.19 12.01
C SER A 22 -19.61 -1.89 11.80
N LEU A 23 -20.21 -0.75 12.16
CA LEU A 23 -19.53 0.55 12.09
C LEU A 23 -18.34 0.63 13.04
N LEU A 24 -18.48 0.11 14.27
CA LEU A 24 -17.39 0.05 15.24
C LEU A 24 -16.24 -0.82 14.71
N VAL A 25 -16.55 -2.01 14.20
CA VAL A 25 -15.53 -2.91 13.62
C VAL A 25 -14.85 -2.29 12.40
N SER A 26 -15.60 -1.62 11.51
CA SER A 26 -15.03 -0.90 10.37
C SER A 26 -14.08 0.21 10.81
N SER A 27 -14.47 1.00 11.82
CA SER A 27 -13.66 2.10 12.34
C SER A 27 -12.37 1.60 12.99
N LEU A 28 -12.45 0.52 13.76
CA LEU A 28 -11.27 -0.13 14.34
C LEU A 28 -10.34 -0.68 13.26
N ASN A 29 -10.90 -1.32 12.23
CA ASN A 29 -10.13 -1.86 11.12
C ASN A 29 -9.42 -0.74 10.35
N GLU A 30 -10.08 0.38 10.07
CA GLU A 30 -9.44 1.54 9.42
C GLU A 30 -8.33 2.14 10.28
N LEU A 31 -8.54 2.33 11.58
CA LEU A 31 -7.53 2.87 12.48
C LEU A 31 -6.28 1.99 12.48
N ILE A 32 -6.46 0.68 12.56
CA ILE A 32 -5.36 -0.28 12.48
C ILE A 32 -4.71 -0.23 11.10
N MET A 33 -5.48 -0.30 10.01
CA MET A 33 -4.92 -0.24 8.64
C MET A 33 -4.16 1.06 8.36
N SER A 34 -4.56 2.17 8.97
CA SER A 34 -3.87 3.46 8.83
C SER A 34 -2.42 3.37 9.33
N VAL A 35 -2.17 2.72 10.46
CA VAL A 35 -0.82 2.49 11.01
C VAL A 35 0.01 1.59 10.08
N PHE A 36 -0.64 0.63 9.44
CA PHE A 36 0.00 -0.32 8.53
C PHE A 36 0.16 0.22 7.09
N THR A 37 -0.37 1.40 6.79
CA THR A 37 -0.24 2.05 5.48
C THR A 37 1.23 2.38 5.16
N SER A 38 2.03 2.67 6.19
CA SER A 38 3.48 2.84 6.09
C SER A 38 4.20 1.62 5.49
N LYS A 39 3.63 0.42 5.64
CA LYS A 39 4.22 -0.83 5.14
C LYS A 39 4.16 -0.97 3.62
N ARG A 40 3.27 -0.24 2.93
CA ARG A 40 3.21 -0.26 1.45
C ARG A 40 4.51 0.28 0.84
N GLY A 41 5.00 1.41 1.37
CA GLY A 41 6.29 1.96 0.96
C GLY A 41 7.47 1.06 1.32
N GLU A 42 7.42 0.37 2.47
CA GLU A 42 8.45 -0.62 2.83
C GLU A 42 8.45 -1.84 1.90
N VAL A 43 7.28 -2.35 1.50
CA VAL A 43 7.17 -3.46 0.56
C VAL A 43 7.75 -3.08 -0.80
N LEU A 44 7.44 -1.89 -1.31
CA LEU A 44 8.02 -1.37 -2.55
C LEU A 44 9.54 -1.23 -2.44
N TYR A 45 10.02 -0.64 -1.34
CA TYR A 45 11.45 -0.52 -1.06
C TYR A 45 12.16 -1.86 -1.07
N THR A 46 11.63 -2.82 -0.33
CA THR A 46 12.15 -4.18 -0.26
C THR A 46 12.13 -4.86 -1.62
N ALA A 47 11.04 -4.76 -2.38
CA ALA A 47 10.94 -5.38 -3.69
C ALA A 47 11.98 -4.85 -4.68
N ILE A 48 12.14 -3.53 -4.77
CA ILE A 48 13.12 -2.91 -5.68
C ILE A 48 14.55 -3.18 -5.21
N ARG A 49 14.85 -3.10 -3.91
CA ARG A 49 16.19 -3.44 -3.40
C ARG A 49 16.53 -4.91 -3.67
N THR A 50 15.61 -5.84 -3.42
CA THR A 50 15.80 -7.27 -3.74
C THR A 50 16.01 -7.52 -5.23
N MET A 51 15.42 -6.70 -6.08
CA MET A 51 15.51 -6.81 -7.55
C MET A 51 16.81 -6.24 -8.11
N LEU A 52 17.34 -5.17 -7.51
CA LEU A 52 18.50 -4.43 -8.01
C LEU A 52 19.80 -4.69 -7.23
N SER A 53 19.72 -5.39 -6.11
CA SER A 53 20.85 -5.55 -5.16
C SER A 53 20.91 -7.01 -4.73
N ASP A 54 21.84 -7.76 -5.30
CA ASP A 54 21.94 -9.21 -5.06
C ASP A 54 22.37 -9.53 -3.62
N ASP A 55 23.02 -8.60 -2.92
CA ASP A 55 23.45 -8.73 -1.53
C ASP A 55 22.38 -8.29 -0.50
N PHE A 56 21.25 -7.73 -0.96
CA PHE A 56 20.23 -7.18 -0.09
C PHE A 56 19.43 -8.29 0.61
N ASN A 57 19.47 -8.26 1.95
CA ASN A 57 18.70 -9.18 2.78
C ASN A 57 17.59 -8.44 3.55
N PRO A 58 16.29 -8.69 3.24
CA PRO A 58 15.18 -7.99 3.88
C PRO A 58 14.97 -8.34 5.36
N LYS A 59 15.60 -9.41 5.87
CA LYS A 59 15.51 -9.83 7.28
C LYS A 59 16.65 -9.26 8.14
N GLN A 60 17.63 -8.58 7.56
CA GLN A 60 18.72 -7.98 8.32
C GLN A 60 18.24 -6.77 9.13
N SER A 61 18.93 -6.50 10.24
CA SER A 61 18.59 -5.34 11.08
C SER A 61 18.91 -4.03 10.36
N LYS A 62 18.01 -3.04 10.45
CA LYS A 62 18.18 -1.71 9.83
C LYS A 62 19.54 -1.07 10.15
N LYS A 63 20.08 -1.27 11.37
CA LYS A 63 21.43 -0.77 11.76
C LYS A 63 22.59 -1.44 11.03
N LYS A 64 22.50 -2.72 10.68
CA LYS A 64 23.55 -3.43 9.90
C LYS A 64 23.45 -3.04 8.43
N GLN A 65 22.24 -2.93 7.92
CA GLN A 65 21.96 -2.46 6.56
C GLN A 65 22.44 -1.03 6.34
N ASP A 66 22.15 -0.11 7.27
CA ASP A 66 22.63 1.28 7.23
C ASP A 66 24.17 1.36 7.22
N LYS A 67 24.87 0.42 7.88
CA LYS A 67 26.34 0.37 7.86
C LYS A 67 26.88 -0.15 6.52
N GLN A 68 26.22 -1.13 5.91
CA GLN A 68 26.59 -1.68 4.60
C GLN A 68 26.32 -0.66 3.48
N ASP A 69 25.14 -0.03 3.48
CA ASP A 69 24.77 1.00 2.52
C ASP A 69 25.69 2.23 2.64
N LYS A 70 26.09 2.62 3.87
CA LYS A 70 27.07 3.70 4.06
C LYS A 70 28.46 3.34 3.56
N SER A 71 28.91 2.10 3.78
CA SER A 71 30.19 1.60 3.24
C SER A 71 30.20 1.62 1.71
N ALA A 72 29.07 1.32 1.06
CA ALA A 72 28.92 1.40 -0.39
C ALA A 72 28.91 2.86 -0.91
N LYS A 73 28.36 3.80 -0.13
CA LYS A 73 28.34 5.24 -0.47
C LYS A 73 29.67 5.96 -0.30
N THR A 74 30.53 5.54 0.63
CA THR A 74 31.78 6.28 0.96
C THR A 74 32.97 5.99 0.05
N VAL A 75 32.88 5.00 -0.85
CA VAL A 75 34.05 4.55 -1.64
C VAL A 75 34.05 5.12 -3.06
N ASP A 76 32.87 5.30 -3.68
CA ASP A 76 32.66 5.94 -4.99
C ASP A 76 31.13 5.90 -5.27
N PRO A 77 30.40 7.00 -5.49
CA PRO A 77 28.96 6.93 -5.78
C PRO A 77 28.66 6.07 -7.02
N ASP A 78 29.58 6.00 -7.98
CA ASP A 78 29.43 5.18 -9.20
C ASP A 78 29.69 3.68 -8.95
N LYS A 79 30.27 3.32 -7.79
CA LYS A 79 30.46 1.92 -7.34
C LYS A 79 29.50 1.52 -6.23
N ALA A 80 28.59 2.41 -5.83
CA ALA A 80 27.54 2.05 -4.90
C ALA A 80 26.67 0.95 -5.54
N ASP A 81 26.10 0.08 -4.71
CA ASP A 81 25.19 -0.94 -5.20
C ASP A 81 24.02 -0.32 -6.01
N LEU A 82 23.61 -0.97 -7.11
CA LEU A 82 22.65 -0.43 -8.08
C LEU A 82 21.31 -0.06 -7.43
N GLY A 83 20.84 -0.85 -6.46
CA GLY A 83 19.63 -0.51 -5.72
C GLY A 83 19.79 0.72 -4.82
N VAL A 84 20.98 0.99 -4.31
CA VAL A 84 21.28 2.22 -3.53
C VAL A 84 21.26 3.42 -4.47
N GLN A 85 21.94 3.34 -5.62
CA GLN A 85 21.96 4.39 -6.63
C GLN A 85 20.53 4.75 -7.10
N PHE A 86 19.71 3.72 -7.34
CA PHE A 86 18.31 3.88 -7.73
C PHE A 86 17.54 4.80 -6.78
N TYR A 87 17.63 4.57 -5.46
CA TYR A 87 16.93 5.39 -4.47
C TYR A 87 17.54 6.77 -4.23
N GLN A 88 18.78 7.00 -4.65
CA GLN A 88 19.43 8.31 -4.61
C GLN A 88 19.08 9.18 -5.83
N HIS A 89 18.45 8.59 -6.84
CA HIS A 89 18.14 9.28 -8.08
C HIS A 89 17.24 10.52 -7.87
N PRO A 90 17.51 11.67 -8.52
CA PRO A 90 16.78 12.93 -8.30
C PRO A 90 15.26 12.83 -8.53
N LEU A 91 14.82 11.98 -9.48
CA LEU A 91 13.39 11.76 -9.69
C LEU A 91 12.74 11.12 -8.45
N ILE A 92 13.37 10.13 -7.81
CA ILE A 92 12.81 9.46 -6.63
C ILE A 92 12.77 10.41 -5.44
N VAL A 93 13.85 11.17 -5.22
CA VAL A 93 13.93 12.12 -4.12
C VAL A 93 12.85 13.20 -4.23
N LYS A 94 12.54 13.66 -5.45
CA LYS A 94 11.45 14.62 -5.70
C LYS A 94 10.05 13.99 -5.58
N PHE A 95 9.89 12.71 -5.90
CA PHE A 95 8.62 11.99 -5.76
C PHE A 95 8.33 11.54 -4.32
N ALA A 96 9.35 11.36 -3.50
CA ALA A 96 9.15 11.09 -2.08
C ALA A 96 8.50 12.31 -1.42
N ARG A 97 7.44 12.07 -0.63
CA ARG A 97 6.67 13.16 0.01
C ARG A 97 7.62 13.99 0.87
N ASN A 98 8.00 15.17 0.39
CA ASN A 98 8.89 16.09 1.07
C ASN A 98 8.27 16.46 2.42
N LYS A 99 8.72 15.81 3.50
CA LYS A 99 8.30 16.17 4.85
C LYS A 99 9.16 17.39 5.19
N GLN A 100 8.64 18.56 4.84
CA GLN A 100 9.32 19.85 4.75
C GLN A 100 10.05 20.34 6.02
N ASN A 101 10.05 19.59 7.13
CA ASN A 101 10.68 19.95 8.42
C ASN A 101 11.42 18.77 9.07
N SER A 102 12.42 18.18 8.43
CA SER A 102 13.27 17.16 9.08
C SER A 102 14.69 17.21 8.54
N SER A 103 15.46 18.18 9.04
CA SER A 103 16.86 18.44 8.70
C SER A 103 17.86 17.39 9.20
N GLU A 104 17.42 16.20 9.63
CA GLU A 104 18.33 15.26 10.30
C GLU A 104 18.03 13.77 10.05
N ASP A 105 17.14 13.43 9.12
CA ASP A 105 16.91 12.04 8.74
C ASP A 105 16.56 11.93 7.25
N GLU A 106 17.59 11.69 6.41
CA GLU A 106 17.46 11.13 5.05
C GLU A 106 16.69 9.77 5.00
N LYS A 107 16.17 9.32 6.15
CA LYS A 107 15.62 7.99 6.43
C LYS A 107 14.20 7.76 5.90
N HIS A 108 13.54 8.80 5.38
CA HIS A 108 12.12 8.74 5.00
C HIS A 108 11.80 9.11 3.54
N ASN A 109 12.79 9.26 2.66
CA ASN A 109 12.54 9.54 1.23
C ASN A 109 12.24 8.26 0.42
N ARG A 110 11.25 7.48 0.87
CA ARG A 110 10.77 6.30 0.13
C ARG A 110 9.39 6.60 -0.44
N PRO A 111 9.22 6.61 -1.78
CA PRO A 111 7.91 6.82 -2.36
C PRO A 111 6.96 5.70 -1.92
N SER A 112 5.69 6.04 -1.66
CA SER A 112 4.67 5.03 -1.35
C SER A 112 4.18 4.29 -2.59
N TYR A 113 4.49 4.82 -3.77
CA TYR A 113 4.15 4.25 -5.07
C TYR A 113 5.18 4.69 -6.10
N LEU A 114 5.56 3.78 -6.99
CA LEU A 114 6.38 4.03 -8.17
C LEU A 114 5.68 3.30 -9.33
N ASN A 115 5.56 3.91 -10.50
CA ASN A 115 5.02 3.20 -11.67
C ASN A 115 6.16 2.57 -12.48
N LYS A 116 5.82 1.58 -13.31
CA LYS A 116 6.80 0.84 -14.13
C LYS A 116 7.56 1.71 -15.13
N ALA A 117 6.90 2.73 -15.68
CA ALA A 117 7.52 3.66 -16.62
C ALA A 117 8.64 4.47 -15.95
N ASN A 118 8.38 5.00 -14.75
CA ASN A 118 9.39 5.72 -13.97
C ASN A 118 10.51 4.79 -13.53
N PHE A 119 10.19 3.57 -13.11
CA PHE A 119 11.19 2.56 -12.78
C PHE A 119 12.16 2.33 -13.95
N SER A 120 11.62 2.00 -15.13
CA SER A 120 12.41 1.75 -16.34
C SER A 120 13.26 2.97 -16.70
N LYS A 121 12.65 4.17 -16.71
CA LYS A 121 13.34 5.42 -17.01
C LYS A 121 14.51 5.70 -16.05
N ILE A 122 14.30 5.56 -14.75
CA ILE A 122 15.35 5.80 -13.73
C ILE A 122 16.47 4.78 -13.88
N LEU A 123 16.12 3.51 -14.09
CA LEU A 123 17.10 2.45 -14.24
C LEU A 123 17.97 2.65 -15.49
N ILE A 124 17.34 3.05 -16.59
CA ILE A 124 18.03 3.43 -17.82
C ILE A 124 18.92 4.65 -17.59
N ASP A 125 18.44 5.70 -16.93
CA ASP A 125 19.23 6.92 -16.67
C ASP A 125 20.51 6.62 -15.88
N ILE A 126 20.46 5.63 -14.99
CA ILE A 126 21.62 5.17 -14.21
C ILE A 126 22.59 4.34 -15.07
N LEU A 127 22.06 3.42 -15.89
CA LEU A 127 22.86 2.42 -16.62
C LEU A 127 23.35 2.91 -17.99
N ASP A 128 22.66 3.86 -18.60
CA ASP A 128 22.93 4.41 -19.93
C ASP A 128 23.77 5.68 -19.85
N ASP A 129 24.50 6.00 -20.91
CA ASP A 129 25.39 7.17 -20.92
C ASP A 129 24.56 8.46 -20.91
N PRO A 130 24.67 9.31 -19.88
CA PRO A 130 23.88 10.54 -19.79
C PRO A 130 24.20 11.56 -20.89
N GLU A 131 25.35 11.45 -21.55
CA GLU A 131 25.77 12.36 -22.61
C GLU A 131 25.45 11.83 -24.03
N ALA A 132 25.01 10.58 -24.14
CA ALA A 132 24.72 9.97 -25.43
C ALA A 132 23.38 10.45 -26.02
N ILE A 133 23.42 10.92 -27.27
CA ILE A 133 22.22 11.34 -28.03
C ILE A 133 21.37 10.12 -28.43
N ASN A 134 22.01 8.99 -28.74
CA ASN A 134 21.36 7.73 -29.10
C ASN A 134 21.93 6.60 -28.26
N ARG A 135 21.08 5.65 -27.87
CA ARG A 135 21.50 4.46 -27.11
C ARG A 135 22.32 3.51 -27.99
N ASP A 136 23.55 3.23 -27.56
CA ASP A 136 24.35 2.13 -28.08
C ASP A 136 24.24 0.93 -27.13
N PHE A 137 23.57 -0.13 -27.60
CA PHE A 137 23.34 -1.35 -26.82
C PHE A 137 24.63 -2.11 -26.50
N THR A 138 25.69 -1.92 -27.30
CA THR A 138 27.01 -2.50 -27.02
C THR A 138 27.63 -1.80 -25.82
N GLN A 139 27.62 -0.47 -25.82
CA GLN A 139 28.13 0.34 -24.71
C GLN A 139 27.31 0.13 -23.45
N LEU A 140 25.98 0.07 -23.56
CA LEU A 140 25.10 -0.24 -22.43
C LEU A 140 25.44 -1.60 -21.80
N ALA A 141 25.67 -2.64 -22.63
CA ALA A 141 26.08 -3.95 -22.12
C ALA A 141 27.42 -3.89 -21.38
N GLU A 142 28.41 -3.14 -21.89
CA GLU A 142 29.70 -2.97 -21.22
C GLU A 142 29.59 -2.16 -19.92
N ARG A 143 28.77 -1.10 -19.89
CA ARG A 143 28.51 -0.33 -18.65
C ARG A 143 27.84 -1.20 -17.59
N ILE A 144 26.84 -2.01 -17.95
CA ILE A 144 26.21 -2.97 -17.04
C ILE A 144 27.26 -3.93 -16.46
N LYS A 145 28.18 -4.44 -17.29
CA LYS A 145 29.25 -5.34 -16.81
C LYS A 145 30.25 -4.63 -15.87
N ALA A 146 30.49 -3.34 -16.07
CA ALA A 146 31.42 -2.55 -15.28
C ALA A 146 30.83 -2.08 -13.95
N GLN A 147 29.56 -1.67 -13.94
CA GLN A 147 28.89 -1.05 -12.79
C GLN A 147 28.12 -2.04 -11.93
N VAL A 148 27.61 -3.13 -12.51
CA VAL A 148 26.81 -4.12 -11.77
C VAL A 148 27.68 -5.33 -11.43
N PRO A 149 27.78 -5.73 -10.15
CA PRO A 149 28.50 -6.94 -9.75
C PRO A 149 28.00 -8.21 -10.45
N GLU A 150 28.83 -9.23 -10.51
CA GLU A 150 28.40 -10.54 -11.02
C GLU A 150 27.31 -11.14 -10.13
N GLY A 151 26.17 -11.49 -10.75
CA GLY A 151 25.03 -12.04 -10.04
C GLY A 151 23.76 -12.11 -10.89
N PRO A 152 22.63 -12.54 -10.29
CA PRO A 152 21.33 -12.64 -10.94
C PRO A 152 20.84 -11.32 -11.55
N THR A 153 21.06 -10.19 -10.87
CA THR A 153 20.63 -8.86 -11.35
C THR A 153 21.32 -8.52 -12.66
N ARG A 154 22.66 -8.57 -12.70
CA ARG A 154 23.45 -8.34 -13.93
C ARG A 154 23.04 -9.29 -15.05
N THR A 155 22.86 -10.56 -14.74
CA THR A 155 22.48 -11.59 -15.72
C THR A 155 21.14 -11.27 -16.37
N SER A 156 20.16 -10.83 -15.58
CA SER A 156 18.83 -10.44 -16.05
C SER A 156 18.91 -9.22 -16.97
N LEU A 157 19.62 -8.16 -16.54
CA LEU A 157 19.81 -6.94 -17.33
C LEU A 157 20.47 -7.21 -18.69
N LEU A 158 21.55 -8.01 -18.71
CA LEU A 158 22.22 -8.40 -19.96
C LEU A 158 21.33 -9.27 -20.85
N THR A 159 20.45 -10.07 -20.27
CA THR A 159 19.45 -10.84 -21.02
C THR A 159 18.45 -9.90 -21.68
N PHE A 160 17.94 -8.88 -20.98
CA PHE A 160 17.03 -7.90 -21.57
C PHE A 160 17.68 -7.10 -22.70
N VAL A 161 18.94 -6.68 -22.53
CA VAL A 161 19.72 -6.01 -23.59
C VAL A 161 19.86 -6.90 -24.83
N ARG A 162 20.13 -8.19 -24.64
CA ARG A 162 20.23 -9.17 -25.75
C ARG A 162 18.88 -9.39 -26.43
N GLU A 163 17.81 -9.57 -25.67
CA GLU A 163 16.46 -9.80 -26.19
C GLU A 163 15.88 -8.58 -26.90
N ALA A 164 16.26 -7.38 -26.47
CA ALA A 164 15.87 -6.12 -27.10
C ALA A 164 16.41 -6.00 -28.54
N GLN A 165 17.54 -6.65 -28.88
CA GLN A 165 18.12 -6.65 -30.23
C GLN A 165 18.32 -5.24 -30.83
N GLY A 166 18.64 -4.24 -29.99
CA GLY A 166 18.82 -2.85 -30.42
C GLY A 166 17.54 -2.00 -30.43
N ASP A 167 16.38 -2.59 -30.13
CA ASP A 167 15.10 -1.88 -30.04
C ASP A 167 14.90 -1.25 -28.65
N VAL A 168 14.89 0.08 -28.61
CA VAL A 168 14.73 0.90 -27.39
C VAL A 168 13.38 0.67 -26.72
N ASP A 169 12.31 0.59 -27.51
CA ASP A 169 10.94 0.40 -27.01
C ASP A 169 10.77 -1.03 -26.46
N LYS A 170 11.43 -2.00 -27.10
CA LYS A 170 11.45 -3.39 -26.61
C LYS A 170 12.20 -3.50 -25.29
N LEU A 171 13.36 -2.85 -25.16
CA LEU A 171 14.10 -2.83 -23.89
C LEU A 171 13.27 -2.20 -22.76
N ASP A 172 12.63 -1.05 -23.02
CA ASP A 172 11.76 -0.39 -22.05
C ASP A 172 10.62 -1.33 -21.59
N LYS A 173 9.96 -2.03 -22.53
CA LYS A 173 8.92 -3.01 -22.19
C LYS A 173 9.43 -4.18 -21.35
N LEU A 174 10.63 -4.70 -21.64
CA LEU A 174 11.24 -5.79 -20.86
C LEU A 174 11.51 -5.36 -19.42
N LEU A 175 12.07 -4.17 -19.21
CA LEU A 175 12.31 -3.61 -17.87
C LEU A 175 11.00 -3.34 -17.11
N GLN A 176 9.98 -2.83 -17.81
CA GLN A 176 8.65 -2.64 -17.23
C GLN A 176 7.98 -3.97 -16.85
N GLN A 177 8.12 -5.00 -17.68
CA GLN A 177 7.60 -6.34 -17.37
C GLN A 177 8.31 -6.92 -16.15
N TRP A 178 9.63 -6.80 -16.08
CA TRP A 178 10.42 -7.26 -14.94
C TRP A 178 9.98 -6.60 -13.62
N TYR A 179 9.63 -5.31 -13.69
CA TYR A 179 9.02 -4.59 -12.57
C TYR A 179 7.63 -5.15 -12.21
N ASP A 180 6.74 -5.34 -13.18
CA ASP A 180 5.38 -5.84 -12.95
C ASP A 180 5.41 -7.23 -12.30
N ASP A 181 6.28 -8.13 -12.76
CA ASP A 181 6.48 -9.47 -12.20
C ASP A 181 6.94 -9.41 -10.73
N MET A 182 7.83 -8.47 -10.41
CA MET A 182 8.28 -8.25 -9.03
C MET A 182 7.19 -7.64 -8.16
N MET A 183 6.37 -6.73 -8.71
CA MET A 183 5.24 -6.13 -7.99
C MET A 183 4.10 -7.12 -7.74
N GLU A 184 3.89 -8.11 -8.61
CA GLU A 184 2.95 -9.20 -8.34
C GLU A 184 3.37 -9.99 -7.09
N ARG A 185 4.66 -10.34 -6.98
CA ARG A 185 5.23 -11.00 -5.80
C ARG A 185 5.15 -10.12 -4.56
N ALA A 186 5.48 -8.84 -4.69
CA ALA A 186 5.43 -7.86 -3.61
C ALA A 186 4.00 -7.69 -3.07
N SER A 187 3.02 -7.60 -3.96
CA SER A 187 1.59 -7.56 -3.64
C SER A 187 1.16 -8.82 -2.91
N GLY A 188 1.68 -9.98 -3.30
CA GLY A 188 1.47 -11.25 -2.59
C GLY A 188 2.03 -11.27 -1.16
N TRP A 189 3.21 -10.69 -0.92
CA TRP A 189 3.76 -10.53 0.44
C TRP A 189 2.87 -9.61 1.29
N TYR A 190 2.48 -8.46 0.73
CA TYR A 190 1.62 -7.50 1.41
C TYR A 190 0.26 -8.11 1.76
N LYS A 191 -0.39 -8.78 0.79
CA LYS A 191 -1.69 -9.44 1.00
C LYS A 191 -1.63 -10.48 2.13
N ARG A 192 -0.60 -11.33 2.15
CA ARG A 192 -0.43 -12.34 3.22
C ARG A 192 -0.23 -11.70 4.59
N HIS A 193 0.49 -10.58 4.65
CA HIS A 193 0.67 -9.84 5.89
C HIS A 193 -0.65 -9.24 6.38
N VAL A 194 -1.38 -8.56 5.50
CA VAL A 194 -2.68 -7.95 5.79
C VAL A 194 -3.70 -8.99 6.23
N GLN A 195 -3.77 -10.15 5.54
CA GLN A 195 -4.66 -11.25 5.91
C GLN A 195 -4.40 -11.77 7.33
N LYS A 196 -3.15 -11.92 7.74
CA LYS A 196 -2.81 -12.35 9.12
C LYS A 196 -3.23 -11.31 10.16
N VAL A 197 -3.04 -10.02 9.85
CA VAL A 197 -3.47 -8.93 10.74
C VAL A 197 -4.99 -8.93 10.89
N LEU A 198 -5.71 -9.04 9.77
CA LEU A 198 -7.18 -9.13 9.77
C LEU A 198 -7.69 -10.35 10.54
N LEU A 199 -7.04 -11.49 10.41
CA LEU A 199 -7.40 -12.71 11.16
C LEU A 199 -7.26 -12.50 12.68
N ILE A 200 -6.12 -11.95 13.12
CA ILE A 200 -5.89 -11.65 14.55
C ILE A 200 -6.90 -10.61 15.04
N LEU A 201 -7.16 -9.59 14.24
CA LEU A 201 -8.14 -8.55 14.59
C LEU A 201 -9.54 -9.15 14.75
N GLY A 202 -10.02 -9.91 13.77
CA GLY A 202 -11.33 -10.55 13.85
C GLY A 202 -11.46 -11.48 15.05
N PHE A 203 -10.39 -12.22 15.38
CA PHE A 203 -10.36 -13.07 16.57
C PHE A 203 -10.47 -12.25 17.86
N VAL A 204 -9.64 -11.21 18.02
CA VAL A 204 -9.66 -10.34 19.22
C VAL A 204 -11.02 -9.64 19.35
N THR A 205 -11.56 -9.12 18.25
CA THR A 205 -12.88 -8.48 18.22
C THR A 205 -13.99 -9.46 18.61
N SER A 206 -13.97 -10.69 18.10
CA SER A 206 -14.96 -11.71 18.45
C SER A 206 -14.93 -12.07 19.94
N VAL A 207 -13.74 -12.17 20.53
CA VAL A 207 -13.58 -12.49 21.97
C VAL A 207 -13.98 -11.30 22.83
N ALA A 208 -13.60 -10.08 22.44
CA ALA A 208 -13.83 -8.88 23.26
C ALA A 208 -15.29 -8.44 23.30
N ILE A 209 -16.04 -8.66 22.23
CA ILE A 209 -17.43 -8.20 22.12
C ILE A 209 -18.41 -9.18 22.76
N ASP A 210 -18.02 -10.46 22.92
CA ASP A 210 -18.91 -11.52 23.41
C ASP A 210 -20.29 -11.45 22.71
N ALA A 211 -20.24 -11.40 21.37
CA ALA A 211 -21.35 -11.03 20.49
C ALA A 211 -22.42 -12.13 20.38
N ASP A 212 -22.97 -12.57 21.50
CA ASP A 212 -24.01 -13.58 21.54
C ASP A 212 -25.38 -12.96 21.18
N THR A 213 -25.85 -13.30 19.97
CA THR A 213 -27.16 -12.89 19.45
C THR A 213 -28.29 -13.22 20.42
N PHE A 214 -28.24 -14.39 21.07
CA PHE A 214 -29.32 -14.84 21.95
C PHE A 214 -29.34 -14.02 23.24
N SER A 215 -28.16 -13.75 23.83
CA SER A 215 -28.05 -12.87 24.99
C SER A 215 -28.51 -11.45 24.70
N ILE A 216 -28.26 -10.90 23.50
CA ILE A 216 -28.75 -9.57 23.09
C ILE A 216 -30.27 -9.59 22.90
N ALA A 217 -30.79 -10.61 22.21
CA ALA A 217 -32.23 -10.77 21.98
C ALA A 217 -33.01 -10.93 23.29
N ASP A 218 -32.48 -11.72 24.22
CA ASP A 218 -33.09 -11.95 25.54
C ASP A 218 -33.11 -10.65 26.38
N LYS A 219 -32.01 -9.88 26.38
CA LYS A 219 -31.99 -8.54 27.01
C LYS A 219 -33.02 -7.60 26.38
N LEU A 220 -33.14 -7.56 25.05
CA LEU A 220 -34.13 -6.72 24.37
C LEU A 220 -35.58 -7.18 24.61
N ALA A 221 -35.80 -8.47 24.81
CA ALA A 221 -37.12 -9.01 25.14
C ALA A 221 -37.52 -8.66 26.57
N ASN A 222 -36.59 -8.78 27.52
CA ASN A 222 -36.86 -8.65 28.96
C ASN A 222 -36.66 -7.23 29.54
N ASP A 223 -36.05 -6.30 28.79
CA ASP A 223 -35.86 -4.89 29.18
C ASP A 223 -36.56 -3.92 28.20
N PRO A 224 -37.80 -3.48 28.51
CA PRO A 224 -38.56 -2.55 27.67
C PRO A 224 -37.90 -1.18 27.52
N GLU A 225 -37.20 -0.69 28.54
CA GLU A 225 -36.56 0.63 28.50
C GLU A 225 -35.35 0.61 27.56
N ALA A 226 -34.54 -0.45 27.63
CA ALA A 226 -33.44 -0.66 26.69
C ALA A 226 -33.94 -0.79 25.24
N ARG A 227 -35.02 -1.57 25.03
CA ARG A 227 -35.64 -1.75 23.71
C ARG A 227 -36.13 -0.42 23.13
N GLU A 228 -36.84 0.38 23.92
CA GLU A 228 -37.37 1.67 23.47
C GLU A 228 -36.24 2.62 23.04
N LYS A 229 -35.15 2.72 23.83
CA LYS A 229 -33.98 3.54 23.49
C LYS A 229 -33.33 3.14 22.16
N ILE A 230 -33.19 1.85 21.88
CA ILE A 230 -32.60 1.39 20.61
C ILE A 230 -33.53 1.67 19.43
N VAL A 231 -34.84 1.48 19.58
CA VAL A 231 -35.82 1.83 18.52
C VAL A 231 -35.81 3.34 18.24
N GLN A 232 -35.69 4.19 19.27
CA GLN A 232 -35.53 5.63 19.10
C GLN A 232 -34.25 6.00 18.34
N LEU A 233 -33.12 5.32 18.60
CA LEU A 233 -31.88 5.48 17.83
C LEU A 233 -32.08 5.12 16.36
N ALA A 234 -32.79 4.02 16.07
CA ALA A 234 -33.09 3.61 14.70
C ALA A 234 -33.97 4.65 13.97
N ASN A 235 -35.02 5.16 14.61
CA ASN A 235 -35.89 6.20 14.06
C ASN A 235 -35.13 7.50 13.78
N THR A 236 -34.21 7.88 14.68
CA THR A 236 -33.35 9.04 14.51
C THR A 236 -32.41 8.86 13.31
N TYR A 237 -31.82 7.66 13.17
CA TYR A 237 -30.95 7.32 12.04
C TYR A 237 -31.69 7.45 10.70
N ILE A 238 -32.89 6.87 10.57
CA ILE A 238 -33.71 6.97 9.36
C ILE A 238 -34.04 8.43 9.04
N SER A 239 -34.51 9.19 10.03
CA SER A 239 -34.87 10.61 9.86
C SER A 239 -33.69 11.47 9.38
N SER A 240 -32.46 11.14 9.83
CA SER A 240 -31.25 11.81 9.40
C SER A 240 -30.86 11.49 7.95
N GLN A 241 -31.11 10.26 7.49
CA GLN A 241 -30.86 9.86 6.10
C GLN A 241 -31.89 10.47 5.14
N THR A 242 -33.18 10.46 5.51
CA THR A 242 -34.24 11.09 4.69
C THR A 242 -33.97 12.57 4.46
N LYS A 243 -33.51 13.31 5.49
CA LYS A 243 -33.11 14.71 5.34
C LYS A 243 -31.92 14.91 4.40
N LYS A 244 -30.94 13.99 4.39
CA LYS A 244 -29.81 14.03 3.45
C LYS A 244 -30.28 13.84 2.01
N ASP A 245 -31.18 12.90 1.77
CA ASP A 245 -31.71 12.62 0.43
C ASP A 245 -32.58 13.76 -0.13
N THR A 246 -33.39 14.42 0.72
CA THR A 246 -34.18 15.61 0.30
C THR A 246 -33.28 16.80 -0.06
N VAL A 247 -32.12 16.97 0.59
CA VAL A 247 -31.17 18.05 0.28
C VAL A 247 -30.42 17.78 -1.03
N VAL A 248 -30.10 16.51 -1.35
CA VAL A 248 -29.44 16.14 -2.61
C VAL A 248 -30.38 16.23 -3.81
N GLN A 249 -31.68 15.94 -3.63
CA GLN A 249 -32.69 16.12 -4.69
C GLN A 249 -33.22 17.56 -4.84
N GLY A 250 -32.85 18.46 -3.92
CA GLY A 250 -33.26 19.87 -3.91
C GLY A 250 -32.32 20.83 -4.65
N ILE A 251 -31.28 20.36 -5.35
CA ILE A 251 -30.50 21.22 -6.24
C ILE A 251 -31.33 21.37 -7.54
N PRO A 252 -31.97 22.53 -7.81
CA PRO A 252 -32.65 22.73 -9.08
C PRO A 252 -31.60 22.57 -10.19
N ALA A 253 -31.93 21.78 -11.21
CA ALA A 253 -31.18 21.77 -12.46
C ALA A 253 -31.01 23.22 -12.89
N ALA A 254 -29.77 23.70 -12.93
CA ALA A 254 -29.46 25.06 -13.35
C ALA A 254 -30.15 25.29 -14.70
N GLY A 255 -31.15 26.18 -14.68
CA GLY A 255 -31.91 26.55 -15.86
C GLY A 255 -30.95 27.00 -16.94
N THR A 256 -31.04 26.35 -18.08
CA THR A 256 -30.48 26.84 -19.34
C THR A 256 -31.30 28.07 -19.71
N THR A 257 -30.69 29.24 -19.57
CA THR A 257 -31.08 30.46 -20.29
C THR A 257 -29.96 30.83 -21.23
#